data_AF-A0A8C1RTU2-F1
#
_entry.id   AF-A0A8C1RTU2-F1
#
_cell.length_a   1.000
_cell.length_b   1.000
_cell.length_c   1.000
_cell.angle_alpha   90.00
_cell.angle_beta   90.00
_cell.angle_gamma   90.00
#
_symmetry.space_group_name_H-M   'P 1'
#
loop_
_entity.id
_entity.type
_entity.pdbx_description
1 polymer ?
#
loop_
_entity_poly.entity_id
_entity_poly.type
_entity_poly.pdbx_seq_one_letter_code
_entity_poly.pdbx_strand_id
1 'polypeptide(L)'
;MPVVPGYESLGPNVIPPSDFGAAQPQAPSRAPERRFDIPAITEELAHEAFIKYASSKCCYSSKPAKEMVFTDLQSLNTYRYRLETFTESRTTEWDSEPYNGQVVDGFGVAPAPWSIPVPIPSLFQDCKKSVRVPHTSTVKGCHSCLNLGRSACSRCVNSGRTRCGSCSGMGRTSADQRCNMCQGSGMIRCHSCGGAGSITCKTCKGQGKLLCFIRLKITWKNNIYVAVIDKGSGFPVELLDQITGEKLLTDMVYPVVTFPDSSVNATSESAVKEHLAQFATTCRILQQRQTIELIPITRVHYAWNEKTHIYFVYGTEHKVYTKDYPAKCCCCSIL
;
A
#
# COMPACT_ATOMS: atom_id res chain seq x y z
N MET A 1 11.21 30.73 5.92
CA MET A 1 10.12 30.74 6.93
C MET A 1 10.73 30.99 8.30
N PRO A 2 10.03 31.43 9.36
CA PRO A 2 10.65 31.54 10.69
C PRO A 2 11.10 30.15 11.17
N VAL A 3 12.12 30.12 12.01
CA VAL A 3 12.47 28.93 12.79
C VAL A 3 11.40 28.76 13.87
N VAL A 4 10.80 27.58 13.96
CA VAL A 4 9.84 27.23 15.01
C VAL A 4 10.54 26.23 15.94
N PRO A 5 10.66 26.52 17.24
CA PRO A 5 11.27 25.59 18.20
C PRO A 5 10.62 24.20 18.15
N GLY A 6 11.44 23.14 18.12
CA GLY A 6 10.99 21.75 17.98
C GLY A 6 10.67 21.32 16.54
N TYR A 7 10.86 22.21 15.56
CA TYR A 7 10.64 21.99 14.13
C TYR A 7 11.81 22.51 13.29
N GLU A 8 13.01 22.52 13.87
CA GLU A 8 14.24 23.01 13.23
C GLU A 8 14.63 22.15 12.02
N SER A 9 14.33 20.85 12.08
CA SER A 9 14.57 19.87 11.02
C SER A 9 13.26 19.36 10.44
N LEU A 10 12.62 20.19 9.61
CA LEU A 10 11.47 19.76 8.81
C LEU A 10 11.91 18.70 7.79
N GLY A 11 11.10 17.66 7.62
CA GLY A 11 11.41 16.60 6.68
C GLY A 11 10.87 15.23 7.07
N PRO A 12 11.28 14.19 6.33
CA PRO A 12 11.07 12.81 6.76
C PRO A 12 11.85 12.57 8.06
N ASN A 13 11.36 11.66 8.92
CA ASN A 13 12.04 11.20 10.14
C ASN A 13 11.79 12.04 11.41
N VAL A 14 10.52 12.30 11.74
CA VAL A 14 10.19 12.67 13.14
C VAL A 14 10.29 11.40 13.99
N ILE A 15 11.42 11.22 14.67
CA ILE A 15 11.72 10.04 15.48
C ILE A 15 10.76 9.96 16.67
N PRO A 16 10.08 8.82 16.90
CA PRO A 16 9.26 8.62 18.09
C PRO A 16 10.12 8.60 19.36
N PRO A 17 9.64 9.21 20.47
CA PRO A 17 10.21 9.01 21.79
C PRO A 17 10.40 7.52 22.17
N SER A 18 11.50 7.21 22.87
CA SER A 18 11.92 5.83 23.17
C SER A 18 10.97 5.07 24.12
N ASP A 19 10.18 5.79 24.91
CA ASP A 19 9.14 5.28 25.80
C ASP A 19 7.89 4.77 25.05
N PHE A 20 7.78 5.03 23.75
CA PHE A 20 6.79 4.38 22.88
C PHE A 20 7.15 2.94 22.49
N GLY A 21 8.27 2.41 22.98
CA GLY A 21 8.61 0.99 22.88
C GLY A 21 7.45 0.13 23.39
N ALA A 22 6.94 -0.74 22.53
CA ALA A 22 5.75 -1.54 22.80
C ALA A 22 5.90 -2.31 24.12
N ALA A 23 5.05 -2.03 25.10
CA ALA A 23 4.74 -3.00 26.13
C ALA A 23 4.07 -4.19 25.41
N GLN A 24 4.85 -5.21 25.08
CA GLN A 24 4.29 -6.44 24.53
C GLN A 24 3.33 -7.01 25.59
N PRO A 25 2.07 -7.31 25.22
CA PRO A 25 1.19 -8.10 26.06
C PRO A 25 1.95 -9.31 26.61
N GLN A 26 1.85 -9.58 27.91
CA GLN A 26 2.41 -10.80 28.47
C GLN A 26 1.57 -12.00 28.03
N ALA A 27 2.23 -13.12 27.75
CA ALA A 27 1.54 -14.38 27.48
C ALA A 27 0.66 -14.77 28.68
N PRO A 28 -0.59 -15.21 28.46
CA PRO A 28 -1.38 -15.82 29.52
C PRO A 28 -0.65 -17.06 30.04
N SER A 29 -0.69 -17.27 31.36
CA SER A 29 0.03 -18.35 32.06
C SER A 29 -0.35 -19.76 31.60
N ARG A 30 -1.47 -19.93 30.90
CA ARG A 30 -1.97 -21.20 30.37
C ARG A 30 -2.78 -20.95 29.11
N ALA A 31 -2.23 -21.32 27.96
CA ALA A 31 -3.02 -21.42 26.73
C ALA A 31 -3.81 -22.74 26.75
N PRO A 32 -5.09 -22.77 26.31
CA PRO A 32 -5.80 -24.03 26.17
C PRO A 32 -5.05 -24.94 25.19
N GLU A 33 -4.91 -26.22 25.53
CA GLU A 33 -4.42 -27.23 24.59
C GLU A 33 -5.39 -27.30 23.42
N ARG A 34 -5.00 -26.70 22.29
CA ARG A 34 -5.75 -26.83 21.04
C ARG A 34 -5.24 -28.07 20.32
N ARG A 35 -6.12 -29.03 20.06
CA ARG A 35 -5.82 -30.13 19.14
C ARG A 35 -5.81 -29.56 17.73
N PHE A 36 -4.69 -29.72 17.04
CA PHE A 36 -4.56 -29.38 15.63
C PHE A 36 -4.55 -30.70 14.85
N ASP A 37 -5.74 -31.18 14.50
CA ASP A 37 -5.87 -32.39 13.69
C ASP A 37 -5.57 -32.03 12.23
N ILE A 38 -4.70 -32.82 11.58
CA ILE A 38 -4.40 -32.61 10.15
C ILE A 38 -5.56 -33.19 9.35
N PRO A 39 -6.30 -32.38 8.57
CA PRO A 39 -7.41 -32.87 7.79
C PRO A 39 -6.89 -33.80 6.69
N ALA A 40 -7.38 -35.04 6.70
CA ALA A 40 -7.16 -36.00 5.63
C ALA A 40 -8.33 -35.94 4.65
N ILE A 41 -8.02 -35.92 3.35
CA ILE A 41 -9.02 -36.06 2.30
C ILE A 41 -9.25 -37.54 1.98
N THR A 42 -10.44 -37.86 1.49
CA THR A 42 -10.75 -39.22 1.04
C THR A 42 -10.19 -39.47 -0.37
N GLU A 43 -10.07 -40.75 -0.74
CA GLU A 43 -9.67 -41.14 -2.10
C GLU A 43 -10.64 -40.59 -3.15
N GLU A 44 -11.94 -40.57 -2.86
CA GLU A 44 -12.96 -40.05 -3.77
C GLU A 44 -12.74 -38.57 -4.06
N LEU A 45 -12.49 -37.76 -3.02
CA LEU A 45 -12.24 -36.33 -3.20
C LEU A 45 -10.95 -36.07 -3.99
N ALA A 46 -9.89 -36.84 -3.70
CA ALA A 46 -8.64 -36.77 -4.44
C ALA A 46 -8.84 -37.12 -5.92
N HIS A 47 -9.63 -38.16 -6.19
CA HIS A 47 -9.95 -38.63 -7.54
C HIS A 47 -10.74 -37.58 -8.32
N GLU A 48 -11.81 -37.03 -7.74
CA GLU A 48 -12.63 -36.00 -8.37
C GLU A 48 -11.83 -34.74 -8.71
N ALA A 49 -10.98 -34.30 -7.77
CA ALA A 49 -10.09 -33.17 -7.99
C ALA A 49 -9.13 -33.43 -9.16
N PHE A 50 -8.56 -34.64 -9.24
CA PHE A 50 -7.62 -35.02 -10.30
C PHE A 50 -8.29 -35.12 -11.68
N ILE A 51 -9.49 -35.68 -11.76
CA ILE A 51 -10.30 -35.71 -13.00
C ILE A 51 -10.60 -34.29 -13.46
N LYS A 52 -11.08 -33.43 -12.55
CA LYS A 52 -11.39 -32.03 -12.86
C LYS A 52 -10.14 -31.31 -13.38
N TYR A 53 -9.00 -31.51 -12.73
CA TYR A 53 -7.72 -30.95 -13.17
C TYR A 53 -7.33 -31.41 -14.58
N ALA A 54 -7.35 -32.71 -14.85
CA ALA A 54 -7.01 -33.26 -16.17
C ALA A 54 -7.95 -32.69 -17.26
N SER A 55 -9.24 -32.58 -16.97
CA SER A 55 -10.23 -32.03 -17.91
C SER A 55 -10.01 -30.54 -18.23
N SER A 56 -9.38 -29.78 -17.33
CA SER A 56 -9.07 -28.36 -17.54
C SER A 56 -7.87 -28.13 -18.48
N LYS A 57 -7.11 -29.19 -18.81
CA LYS A 57 -5.91 -29.12 -19.64
C LYS A 57 -6.22 -29.71 -21.02
N CYS A 58 -6.22 -28.85 -22.03
CA CYS A 58 -6.55 -29.18 -23.43
C CYS A 58 -5.84 -30.45 -23.96
N CYS A 59 -4.60 -30.70 -23.53
CA CYS A 59 -3.78 -31.77 -24.04
C CYS A 59 -3.64 -32.97 -23.10
N TYR A 60 -4.44 -33.08 -22.03
CA TYR A 60 -4.31 -34.19 -21.09
C TYR A 60 -5.35 -35.26 -21.43
N SER A 61 -4.89 -36.50 -21.60
CA SER A 61 -5.82 -37.63 -21.67
C SER A 61 -6.53 -37.78 -20.33
N SER A 62 -7.82 -38.11 -20.34
CA SER A 62 -8.57 -38.37 -19.11
C SER A 62 -8.29 -39.75 -18.51
N LYS A 63 -7.63 -40.66 -19.25
CA LYS A 63 -7.40 -42.05 -18.81
C LYS A 63 -6.59 -42.16 -17.51
N PRO A 64 -5.41 -41.51 -17.35
CA PRO A 64 -4.69 -41.60 -16.09
C PRO A 64 -5.51 -41.13 -14.91
N ALA A 65 -6.29 -40.05 -15.08
CA ALA A 65 -7.09 -39.53 -14.00
C ALA A 65 -8.30 -40.39 -13.63
N LYS A 66 -8.83 -41.22 -14.54
CA LYS A 66 -10.02 -42.06 -14.32
C LYS A 66 -9.72 -43.52 -13.97
N GLU A 67 -8.59 -44.02 -14.46
CA GLU A 67 -8.23 -45.45 -14.41
C GLU A 67 -7.04 -45.71 -13.46
N MET A 68 -6.46 -44.67 -12.85
CA MET A 68 -5.40 -44.84 -11.86
C MET A 68 -5.86 -45.65 -10.65
N VAL A 69 -4.90 -46.33 -10.02
CA VAL A 69 -5.10 -47.02 -8.75
C VAL A 69 -4.31 -46.28 -7.68
N PHE A 70 -4.98 -45.84 -6.60
CA PHE A 70 -4.32 -45.24 -5.46
C PHE A 70 -3.39 -46.25 -4.79
N THR A 71 -2.19 -45.81 -4.45
CA THR A 71 -1.24 -46.64 -3.70
C THR A 71 -1.00 -46.09 -2.29
N ASP A 72 -1.07 -44.76 -2.12
CA ASP A 72 -0.91 -44.11 -0.83
C ASP A 72 -1.43 -42.66 -0.85
N LEU A 73 -2.05 -42.20 0.25
CA LEU A 73 -2.50 -40.82 0.46
C LEU A 73 -1.86 -40.28 1.74
N GLN A 74 -0.92 -39.36 1.58
CA GLN A 74 -0.16 -38.80 2.70
C GLN A 74 -0.58 -37.36 2.96
N SER A 75 -1.23 -37.13 4.11
CA SER A 75 -1.59 -35.77 4.56
C SER A 75 -0.38 -35.10 5.21
N LEU A 76 -0.06 -33.90 4.75
CA LEU A 76 1.12 -33.14 5.15
C LEU A 76 0.72 -31.90 5.93
N ASN A 77 1.48 -31.58 6.98
CA ASN A 77 1.31 -30.40 7.81
C ASN A 77 2.09 -29.21 7.25
N THR A 78 1.42 -28.37 6.49
CA THR A 78 1.99 -27.11 6.00
C THR A 78 1.31 -25.93 6.70
N TYR A 79 2.09 -25.08 7.35
CA TYR A 79 1.57 -23.91 8.06
C TYR A 79 2.00 -22.63 7.36
N ARG A 80 1.09 -21.65 7.32
CA ARG A 80 1.40 -20.28 6.94
C ARG A 80 1.32 -19.40 8.17
N TYR A 81 2.47 -18.86 8.55
CA TYR A 81 2.58 -17.86 9.60
C TYR A 81 2.49 -16.47 8.99
N ARG A 82 1.69 -15.59 9.61
CA ARG A 82 1.57 -14.19 9.23
C ARG A 82 1.71 -13.30 10.45
N LEU A 83 2.61 -12.33 10.39
CA LEU A 83 2.74 -11.26 11.38
C LEU A 83 2.34 -9.94 10.75
N GLU A 84 1.40 -9.25 11.38
CA GLU A 84 1.00 -7.90 11.02
C GLU A 84 1.45 -6.93 12.09
N THR A 85 2.22 -5.93 11.68
CA THR A 85 2.74 -4.87 12.56
C THR A 85 2.21 -3.53 12.11
N PHE A 86 1.25 -3.02 12.88
CA PHE A 86 0.62 -1.75 12.63
C PHE A 86 1.48 -0.62 13.24
N THR A 87 2.04 0.21 12.37
CA THR A 87 2.96 1.28 12.75
C THR A 87 2.37 2.64 12.46
N GLU A 88 2.79 3.63 13.24
CA GLU A 88 2.57 5.05 13.00
C GLU A 88 3.92 5.72 12.74
N SER A 89 4.00 6.53 11.68
CA SER A 89 5.11 7.43 11.42
C SER A 89 4.62 8.85 11.20
N ARG A 90 5.46 9.83 11.53
CA ARG A 90 5.14 11.25 11.43
C ARG A 90 6.18 11.99 10.60
N THR A 91 5.74 12.92 9.78
CA THR A 91 6.59 13.86 9.04
C THR A 91 6.03 15.27 9.12
N THR A 92 6.91 16.26 9.01
CA THR A 92 6.53 17.67 9.13
C THR A 92 7.00 18.46 7.93
N GLU A 93 6.16 19.36 7.44
CA GLU A 93 6.48 20.23 6.31
C GLU A 93 5.78 21.58 6.45
N TRP A 94 6.31 22.61 5.78
CA TRP A 94 5.57 23.85 5.60
C TRP A 94 4.44 23.66 4.60
N ASP A 95 3.28 24.26 4.92
CA ASP A 95 2.19 24.42 3.98
C ASP A 95 1.61 25.84 4.06
N SER A 96 0.79 26.20 3.08
CA SER A 96 0.14 27.50 3.03
C SER A 96 -1.18 27.46 2.27
N GLU A 97 -2.12 28.29 2.71
CA GLU A 97 -3.40 28.52 2.04
C GLU A 97 -3.69 30.02 1.86
N PRO A 98 -4.58 30.43 0.93
CA PRO A 98 -5.04 31.81 0.83
C PRO A 98 -5.56 32.34 2.17
N TYR A 99 -5.11 33.53 2.58
CA TYR A 99 -5.60 34.17 3.79
C TYR A 99 -6.86 34.99 3.51
N ASN A 100 -8.00 34.55 4.05
CA ASN A 100 -9.32 35.17 3.97
C ASN A 100 -9.84 35.62 5.35
N GLY A 101 -8.95 35.87 6.32
CA GLY A 101 -9.33 36.22 7.69
C GLY A 101 -9.49 35.04 8.64
N GLN A 102 -8.91 33.87 8.31
CA GLN A 102 -8.83 32.76 9.25
C GLN A 102 -8.12 33.19 10.55
N VAL A 103 -8.44 32.54 11.67
CA VAL A 103 -7.76 32.78 12.95
C VAL A 103 -6.27 32.42 12.81
N VAL A 104 -5.41 33.33 13.25
CA VAL A 104 -3.95 33.18 13.21
C VAL A 104 -3.48 32.71 14.59
N ASP A 105 -3.30 31.40 14.72
CA ASP A 105 -2.78 30.79 15.92
C ASP A 105 -1.23 30.74 15.87
N GLY A 106 -0.59 31.81 16.34
CA GLY A 106 0.87 31.98 16.32
C GLY A 106 1.50 32.53 17.60
N PHE A 107 0.71 32.69 18.67
CA PHE A 107 1.15 33.34 19.93
C PHE A 107 1.46 32.34 21.07
N GLY A 108 1.60 31.05 20.76
CA GLY A 108 1.88 29.99 21.74
C GLY A 108 3.16 29.22 21.43
N VAL A 109 3.51 28.29 22.31
CA VAL A 109 4.61 27.34 22.09
C VAL A 109 4.08 26.15 21.31
N ALA A 110 4.64 25.90 20.12
CA ALA A 110 4.27 24.75 19.33
C ALA A 110 4.58 23.44 20.09
N PRO A 111 3.62 22.51 20.22
CA PRO A 111 3.87 21.22 20.86
C PRO A 111 4.83 20.38 20.01
N ALA A 112 5.57 19.46 20.62
CA ALA A 112 6.39 18.51 19.89
C ALA A 112 5.52 17.64 18.96
N PRO A 113 6.03 17.21 17.79
CA PRO A 113 5.24 16.45 16.81
C PRO A 113 4.50 15.24 17.36
N TRP A 114 5.08 14.48 18.30
CA TRP A 114 4.48 13.28 18.91
C TRP A 114 3.53 13.58 20.07
N SER A 115 3.56 14.80 20.62
CA SER A 115 2.64 15.26 21.66
C SER A 115 1.29 15.72 21.10
N ILE A 116 1.17 15.84 19.77
CA ILE A 116 -0.09 16.21 19.11
C ILE A 116 -1.02 14.98 19.07
N PRO A 117 -2.18 15.01 19.73
CA PRO A 117 -3.11 13.89 19.72
C PRO A 117 -3.79 13.79 18.35
N VAL A 118 -3.75 12.61 17.75
CA VAL A 118 -4.45 12.30 16.51
C VAL A 118 -5.18 10.97 16.69
N PRO A 119 -6.50 10.89 16.44
CA PRO A 119 -7.23 9.64 16.57
C PRO A 119 -6.64 8.55 15.66
N ILE A 120 -6.39 7.39 16.26
CA ILE A 120 -5.89 6.21 15.55
C ILE A 120 -7.04 5.66 14.69
N PRO A 121 -6.82 5.40 13.37
CA PRO A 121 -7.83 4.83 12.49
C PRO A 121 -8.07 3.34 12.81
N SER A 122 -8.92 2.68 12.02
CA SER A 122 -9.08 1.23 12.07
C SER A 122 -7.73 0.51 12.00
N LEU A 123 -7.45 -0.33 12.99
CA LEU A 123 -6.18 -1.05 13.10
C LEU A 123 -5.96 -1.98 11.91
N PHE A 124 -4.69 -2.18 11.54
CA PHE A 124 -4.26 -3.07 10.45
C PHE A 124 -4.76 -2.66 9.05
N GLN A 125 -5.06 -1.37 8.87
CA GLN A 125 -5.40 -0.78 7.57
C GLN A 125 -4.54 0.45 7.30
N ASP A 126 -3.94 0.52 6.10
CA ASP A 126 -3.13 1.67 5.70
C ASP A 126 -3.96 2.94 5.66
N CYS A 127 -3.45 4.00 6.29
CA CYS A 127 -4.16 5.27 6.38
C CYS A 127 -3.17 6.45 6.44
N LYS A 128 -3.59 7.61 5.95
CA LYS A 128 -2.83 8.86 6.05
C LYS A 128 -3.74 9.98 6.52
N LYS A 129 -3.25 10.82 7.43
CA LYS A 129 -3.94 12.02 7.90
C LYS A 129 -2.98 13.18 7.98
N SER A 130 -3.50 14.39 7.80
CA SER A 130 -2.74 15.62 7.94
C SER A 130 -3.45 16.55 8.90
N VAL A 131 -2.71 17.15 9.82
CA VAL A 131 -3.22 18.15 10.76
C VAL A 131 -2.28 19.36 10.76
N ARG A 132 -2.83 20.53 11.10
CA ARG A 132 -2.02 21.73 11.33
C ARG A 132 -1.39 21.63 12.71
N VAL A 133 -0.11 21.96 12.83
CA VAL A 133 0.58 22.06 14.12
C VAL A 133 0.08 23.32 14.84
N PRO A 134 -0.43 23.21 16.08
CA PRO A 134 -0.86 24.35 16.88
C PRO A 134 0.23 25.40 17.05
N HIS A 135 -0.16 26.67 17.13
CA HIS A 135 0.74 27.81 17.36
C HIS A 135 1.81 28.05 16.29
N THR A 136 1.68 27.46 15.09
CA THR A 136 2.64 27.66 13.97
C THR A 136 2.09 28.53 12.84
N SER A 137 0.87 29.04 12.99
CA SER A 137 0.20 29.78 11.92
C SER A 137 0.72 31.22 11.87
N THR A 138 1.11 31.67 10.68
CA THR A 138 1.61 33.03 10.45
C THR A 138 1.04 33.55 9.14
N VAL A 139 0.64 34.83 9.10
CA VAL A 139 0.26 35.47 7.84
C VAL A 139 1.48 36.04 7.16
N LYS A 140 1.65 35.67 5.89
CA LYS A 140 2.76 36.15 5.07
C LYS A 140 2.26 36.72 3.76
N GLY A 141 3.11 37.57 3.21
CA GLY A 141 2.99 37.99 1.85
C GLY A 141 2.98 36.81 0.86
N CYS A 142 2.10 36.86 -0.13
CA CYS A 142 2.09 35.85 -1.19
C CYS A 142 3.33 35.99 -2.07
N HIS A 143 4.23 35.01 -1.98
CA HIS A 143 5.47 34.97 -2.75
C HIS A 143 5.24 34.98 -4.27
N SER A 144 4.18 34.32 -4.76
CA SER A 144 3.90 34.21 -6.20
C SER A 144 3.47 35.52 -6.87
N CYS A 145 3.01 36.51 -6.12
CA CYS A 145 2.53 37.79 -6.66
C CYS A 145 3.11 38.99 -5.93
N LEU A 146 4.12 38.80 -5.09
CA LEU A 146 4.75 39.86 -4.29
C LEU A 146 3.71 40.74 -3.59
N ASN A 147 2.70 40.10 -2.98
CA ASN A 147 1.63 40.74 -2.21
C ASN A 147 0.57 41.50 -3.01
N LEU A 148 0.66 41.51 -4.35
CA LEU A 148 -0.25 42.28 -5.21
C LEU A 148 -1.63 41.63 -5.42
N GLY A 149 -1.80 40.35 -5.08
CA GLY A 149 -3.01 39.57 -5.38
C GLY A 149 -3.21 39.25 -6.87
N ARG A 150 -2.41 39.85 -7.76
CA ARG A 150 -2.44 39.65 -9.21
C ARG A 150 -1.04 39.40 -9.75
N SER A 151 -0.95 38.64 -10.83
CA SER A 151 0.30 38.44 -11.58
C SER A 151 0.16 39.02 -12.97
N ALA A 152 1.28 39.46 -13.54
CA ALA A 152 1.37 39.92 -14.91
C ALA A 152 0.77 38.88 -15.87
N CYS A 153 -0.05 39.31 -16.81
CA CYS A 153 -0.50 38.42 -17.86
C CYS A 153 0.67 38.15 -18.81
N SER A 154 1.20 36.92 -18.79
CA SER A 154 2.33 36.53 -19.65
C SER A 154 2.02 36.62 -21.14
N ARG A 155 0.75 36.48 -21.54
CA ARG A 155 0.31 36.55 -22.94
C ARG A 155 0.40 37.95 -23.54
N CYS A 156 0.17 38.99 -22.74
CA CYS A 156 0.20 40.38 -23.21
C CYS A 156 1.30 41.22 -22.56
N VAL A 157 2.09 40.64 -21.65
CA VAL A 157 3.18 41.30 -20.92
C VAL A 157 2.71 42.61 -20.30
N ASN A 158 1.66 42.54 -19.48
CA ASN A 158 1.02 43.68 -18.80
C ASN A 158 0.28 44.70 -19.68
N SER A 159 0.34 44.61 -21.01
CA SER A 159 -0.29 45.62 -21.88
C SER A 159 -1.82 45.51 -21.98
N GLY A 160 -2.39 44.36 -21.59
CA GLY A 160 -3.82 44.06 -21.79
C GLY A 160 -4.19 43.81 -23.25
N ARG A 161 -3.23 43.87 -24.19
CA ARG A 161 -3.47 43.69 -25.62
C ARG A 161 -2.48 42.69 -26.22
N THR A 162 -2.91 41.97 -27.24
CA THR A 162 -2.05 41.04 -27.98
C THR A 162 -2.04 41.40 -29.45
N ARG A 163 -0.97 41.06 -30.16
CA ARG A 163 -0.87 41.24 -31.61
C ARG A 163 -2.08 40.61 -32.28
N CYS A 164 -2.74 41.34 -33.17
CA CYS A 164 -3.82 40.81 -33.97
C CYS A 164 -3.26 39.73 -34.90
N GLY A 165 -3.73 38.49 -34.75
CA GLY A 165 -3.32 37.37 -35.59
C GLY A 165 -3.75 37.53 -37.05
N SER A 166 -4.91 38.14 -37.30
CA SER A 166 -5.48 38.29 -38.64
C SER A 166 -4.71 39.26 -39.54
N CYS A 167 -3.99 40.22 -38.97
CA CYS A 167 -3.16 41.17 -39.73
C CYS A 167 -1.69 41.16 -39.28
N SER A 168 -1.29 40.18 -38.48
CA SER A 168 0.05 40.11 -37.89
C SER A 168 0.51 41.47 -37.34
N GLY A 169 -0.32 42.17 -36.57
CA GLY A 169 0.08 43.44 -35.97
C GLY A 169 0.16 44.66 -36.88
N MET A 170 -0.03 44.52 -38.20
CA MET A 170 0.13 45.64 -39.15
C MET A 170 -1.06 46.61 -39.14
N GLY A 171 -2.21 46.20 -38.60
CA GLY A 171 -3.45 47.00 -38.66
C GLY A 171 -4.14 46.99 -40.02
N ARG A 172 -3.54 46.38 -41.05
CA ARG A 172 -4.06 46.31 -42.41
C ARG A 172 -4.03 44.89 -42.99
N THR A 173 -4.88 44.59 -43.96
CA THR A 173 -4.89 43.32 -44.69
C THR A 173 -3.86 43.33 -45.83
N SER A 174 -3.64 42.19 -46.50
CA SER A 174 -2.75 42.11 -47.67
C SER A 174 -3.19 42.99 -48.85
N ALA A 175 -4.46 43.42 -48.87
CA ALA A 175 -5.02 44.37 -49.85
C ALA A 175 -4.97 45.83 -49.37
N ASP A 176 -4.13 46.13 -48.38
CA ASP A 176 -3.94 47.44 -47.73
C ASP A 176 -5.22 48.04 -47.09
N GLN A 177 -6.25 47.22 -46.87
CA GLN A 177 -7.49 47.67 -46.22
C GLN A 177 -7.36 47.64 -44.69
N ARG A 178 -8.06 48.55 -44.01
CA ARG A 178 -8.13 48.58 -42.53
C ARG A 178 -8.59 47.21 -42.02
N CYS A 179 -7.80 46.59 -41.12
CA CYS A 179 -8.15 45.28 -40.58
C CYS A 179 -9.39 45.39 -39.68
N ASN A 180 -10.45 44.66 -40.01
CA ASN A 180 -11.72 44.68 -39.27
C ASN A 180 -11.58 44.15 -37.83
N MET A 181 -10.73 43.14 -37.62
CA MET A 181 -10.58 42.47 -36.31
C MET A 181 -9.91 43.34 -35.25
N CYS A 182 -8.95 44.19 -35.64
CA CYS A 182 -8.27 45.13 -34.73
C CYS A 182 -8.62 46.59 -35.01
N GLN A 183 -9.55 46.84 -35.94
CA GLN A 183 -9.97 48.16 -36.39
C GLN A 183 -8.79 49.08 -36.72
N GLY A 184 -7.76 48.58 -37.39
CA GLY A 184 -6.59 49.39 -37.76
C GLY A 184 -5.49 49.52 -36.70
N SER A 185 -5.73 49.10 -35.45
CA SER A 185 -4.75 49.29 -34.37
C SER A 185 -3.60 48.28 -34.35
N GLY A 186 -3.71 47.19 -35.11
CA GLY A 186 -2.77 46.06 -35.07
C GLY A 186 -2.84 45.21 -33.79
N MET A 187 -3.58 45.64 -32.78
CA MET A 187 -3.65 45.00 -31.47
C MET A 187 -5.09 44.67 -31.11
N ILE A 188 -5.31 43.55 -30.44
CA ILE A 188 -6.64 43.14 -29.96
C ILE A 188 -6.62 42.99 -28.44
N ARG A 189 -7.80 43.08 -27.81
CA ARG A 189 -7.95 42.83 -26.38
C ARG A 189 -7.40 41.45 -26.05
N CYS A 190 -6.48 41.37 -25.09
CA CYS A 190 -5.95 40.09 -24.67
C CYS A 190 -7.07 39.26 -24.04
N HIS A 191 -7.41 38.14 -24.68
CA HIS A 191 -8.47 37.25 -24.19
C HIS A 191 -8.11 36.64 -22.84
N SER A 192 -6.84 36.24 -22.64
CA SER A 192 -6.38 35.55 -21.44
C SER A 192 -6.48 36.36 -20.14
N CYS A 193 -6.44 37.70 -20.21
CA CYS A 193 -6.65 38.57 -19.05
C CYS A 193 -7.89 39.46 -19.19
N GLY A 194 -8.72 39.21 -20.22
CA GLY A 194 -9.84 40.08 -20.54
C GLY A 194 -9.46 41.56 -20.67
N GLY A 195 -8.28 41.89 -21.18
CA GLY A 195 -7.84 43.29 -21.32
C GLY A 195 -7.23 43.96 -20.09
N ALA A 196 -7.24 43.32 -18.92
CA ALA A 196 -6.76 43.94 -17.67
C ALA A 196 -5.23 44.04 -17.54
N GLY A 197 -4.46 43.42 -18.44
CA GLY A 197 -2.99 43.32 -18.34
C GLY A 197 -2.48 42.38 -17.24
N SER A 198 -3.34 42.04 -16.27
CA SER A 198 -3.02 41.18 -15.13
C SER A 198 -4.07 40.10 -14.95
N ILE A 199 -3.69 39.00 -14.31
CA ILE A 199 -4.57 37.90 -13.93
C ILE A 199 -4.56 37.73 -12.42
N THR A 200 -5.67 37.26 -11.84
CA THR A 200 -5.74 36.96 -10.41
C THR A 200 -4.70 35.91 -10.05
N CYS A 201 -3.94 36.14 -8.98
CA CYS A 201 -2.92 35.20 -8.53
C CYS A 201 -3.57 33.87 -8.12
N LYS A 202 -3.11 32.77 -8.70
CA LYS A 202 -3.66 31.43 -8.42
C LYS A 202 -3.32 30.95 -6.99
N THR A 203 -2.15 31.31 -6.48
CA THR A 203 -1.67 30.87 -5.15
C THR A 203 -2.47 31.50 -4.01
N CYS A 204 -2.64 32.83 -4.00
CA CYS A 204 -3.40 33.53 -2.96
C CYS A 204 -4.85 33.87 -3.34
N LYS A 205 -5.30 33.46 -4.54
CA LYS A 205 -6.66 33.72 -5.06
C LYS A 205 -7.09 35.19 -4.98
N GLY A 206 -6.17 36.13 -5.19
CA GLY A 206 -6.46 37.57 -5.15
C GLY A 206 -6.14 38.27 -3.83
N GLN A 207 -5.88 37.53 -2.75
CA GLN A 207 -5.74 38.11 -1.41
C GLN A 207 -4.41 38.82 -1.16
N GLY A 208 -3.39 38.52 -1.96
CA GLY A 208 -2.02 39.01 -1.74
C GLY A 208 -1.34 38.44 -0.49
N LYS A 209 -2.05 37.67 0.33
CA LYS A 209 -1.56 37.08 1.58
C LYS A 209 -1.84 35.58 1.63
N LEU A 210 -0.96 34.86 2.31
CA LEU A 210 -1.05 33.44 2.59
C LEU A 210 -1.01 33.22 4.10
N LEU A 211 -1.83 32.30 4.59
CA LEU A 211 -1.69 31.72 5.91
C LEU A 211 -0.71 30.55 5.79
N CYS A 212 0.49 30.71 6.34
CA CYS A 212 1.52 29.68 6.37
C CYS A 212 1.52 28.98 7.72
N PHE A 213 1.68 27.67 7.74
CA PHE A 213 1.71 26.86 8.95
C PHE A 213 2.53 25.60 8.75
N ILE A 214 2.93 24.94 9.84
CA ILE A 214 3.53 23.61 9.75
C ILE A 214 2.41 22.58 9.70
N ARG A 215 2.46 21.70 8.70
CA ARG A 215 1.58 20.53 8.58
C ARG A 215 2.31 19.31 9.13
N LEU A 216 1.65 18.63 10.06
CA LEU A 216 2.03 17.29 10.52
C LEU A 216 1.29 16.27 9.65
N LYS A 217 2.04 15.41 8.97
CA LYS A 217 1.52 14.25 8.25
C LYS A 217 1.74 13.00 9.09
N ILE A 218 0.69 12.23 9.30
CA ILE A 218 0.71 10.97 10.03
C ILE A 218 0.39 9.86 9.02
N THR A 219 1.23 8.83 8.99
CA THR A 219 1.03 7.65 8.16
C THR A 219 0.92 6.43 9.07
N TRP A 220 -0.20 5.74 8.99
CA TRP A 220 -0.36 4.42 9.57
C TRP A 220 -0.19 3.36 8.50
N LYS A 221 0.59 2.32 8.80
CA LYS A 221 0.90 1.26 7.85
C LYS A 221 0.79 -0.11 8.50
N ASN A 222 0.15 -1.04 7.82
CA ASN A 222 0.13 -2.45 8.20
C ASN A 222 1.27 -3.19 7.50
N ASN A 223 2.36 -3.45 8.22
CA ASN A 223 3.52 -4.15 7.68
C ASN A 223 3.33 -5.66 7.88
N ILE A 224 3.32 -6.40 6.77
CA ILE A 224 2.97 -7.83 6.75
C ILE A 224 4.24 -8.64 6.49
N TYR A 225 4.53 -9.57 7.39
CA TYR A 225 5.48 -10.65 7.18
C TYR A 225 4.71 -11.96 7.00
N VAL A 226 5.11 -12.76 6.00
CA VAL A 226 4.52 -14.07 5.71
C VAL A 226 5.65 -15.08 5.59
N ALA A 227 5.49 -16.23 6.25
CA ALA A 227 6.37 -17.38 6.09
C ALA A 227 5.55 -18.66 5.93
N VAL A 228 5.94 -19.49 4.97
CA VAL A 228 5.40 -20.82 4.78
C VAL A 228 6.38 -21.82 5.40
N ILE A 229 5.86 -22.65 6.30
CA ILE A 229 6.62 -23.68 6.99
C ILE A 229 6.25 -25.01 6.34
N ASP A 230 7.11 -25.43 5.40
CA ASP A 230 7.00 -26.71 4.70
C ASP A 230 8.07 -27.68 5.22
N LYS A 231 7.65 -28.86 5.71
CA LYS A 231 8.55 -29.89 6.24
C LYS A 231 9.09 -30.83 5.14
N GLY A 232 9.40 -30.28 3.97
CA GLY A 232 9.93 -31.04 2.84
C GLY A 232 8.88 -31.89 2.15
N SER A 233 7.70 -31.33 1.88
CA SER A 233 6.62 -32.02 1.16
C SER A 233 7.00 -32.40 -0.28
N GLY A 234 7.99 -31.71 -0.86
CA GLY A 234 8.29 -31.74 -2.29
C GLY A 234 7.30 -30.92 -3.12
N PHE A 235 6.42 -30.16 -2.47
CA PHE A 235 5.44 -29.27 -3.09
C PHE A 235 6.08 -27.91 -3.42
N PRO A 236 5.71 -27.24 -4.52
CA PRO A 236 6.21 -25.91 -4.83
C PRO A 236 5.55 -24.86 -3.92
N VAL A 237 6.26 -24.41 -2.89
CA VAL A 237 5.73 -23.49 -1.86
C VAL A 237 5.18 -22.17 -2.42
N GLU A 238 5.64 -21.73 -3.59
CA GLU A 238 5.15 -20.52 -4.27
C GLU A 238 3.67 -20.62 -4.69
N LEU A 239 3.14 -21.84 -4.87
CA LEU A 239 1.72 -22.04 -5.15
C LEU A 239 0.82 -21.75 -3.93
N LEU A 240 1.41 -21.61 -2.75
CA LEU A 240 0.69 -21.39 -1.49
C LEU A 240 0.41 -19.91 -1.22
N ASP A 241 1.06 -18.98 -1.92
CA ASP A 241 0.83 -17.54 -1.73
C ASP A 241 -0.60 -17.10 -2.06
N GLN A 242 -1.27 -17.84 -2.94
CA GLN A 242 -2.61 -17.51 -3.46
C GLN A 242 -3.71 -18.46 -2.99
N ILE A 243 -3.43 -19.32 -2.01
CA ILE A 243 -4.40 -20.31 -1.55
C ILE A 243 -4.90 -20.06 -0.13
N THR A 244 -6.14 -20.44 0.16
CA THR A 244 -6.72 -20.24 1.48
C THR A 244 -6.35 -21.40 2.40
N GLY A 245 -5.92 -21.07 3.62
CA GLY A 245 -5.73 -22.03 4.70
C GLY A 245 -6.81 -21.88 5.77
N GLU A 246 -6.96 -22.89 6.60
CA GLU A 246 -7.82 -22.84 7.79
C GLU A 246 -7.12 -22.03 8.89
N LYS A 247 -7.78 -21.00 9.42
CA LYS A 247 -7.22 -20.18 10.50
C LYS A 247 -7.24 -20.93 11.82
N LEU A 248 -6.05 -21.28 12.30
CA LEU A 248 -5.84 -22.00 13.55
C LEU A 248 -5.71 -21.05 14.75
N LEU A 249 -5.11 -19.88 14.52
CA LEU A 249 -4.82 -18.90 15.57
C LEU A 249 -4.87 -17.48 15.02
N THR A 250 -5.42 -16.56 15.81
CA THR A 250 -5.29 -15.12 15.62
C THR A 250 -5.24 -14.46 17.00
N ASP A 251 -4.06 -14.00 17.40
CA ASP A 251 -3.86 -13.41 18.74
C ASP A 251 -3.08 -12.09 18.67
N MET A 252 -3.29 -11.30 19.72
CA MET A 252 -2.52 -10.10 20.03
C MET A 252 -1.13 -10.49 20.55
N VAL A 253 -0.06 -9.94 19.99
CA VAL A 253 1.27 -10.58 20.09
C VAL A 253 1.90 -10.50 21.49
N TYR A 254 2.07 -11.68 22.08
CA TYR A 254 3.32 -12.21 22.64
C TYR A 254 3.89 -13.27 21.66
N PRO A 255 5.20 -13.58 21.66
CA PRO A 255 5.75 -14.67 20.86
C PRO A 255 5.01 -15.99 21.10
N VAL A 256 4.69 -16.74 20.04
CA VAL A 256 4.06 -18.07 20.21
C VAL A 256 5.10 -19.04 20.77
N VAL A 257 4.84 -19.54 21.98
CA VAL A 257 5.74 -20.49 22.67
C VAL A 257 5.13 -21.88 22.86
N THR A 258 3.82 -22.02 22.62
CA THR A 258 3.07 -23.26 22.90
C THR A 258 2.49 -23.92 21.65
N PHE A 259 2.85 -23.49 20.44
CA PHE A 259 2.38 -24.20 19.24
C PHE A 259 3.06 -25.57 19.16
N PRO A 260 2.36 -26.66 18.80
CA PRO A 260 2.96 -28.00 18.79
C PRO A 260 4.13 -28.14 17.81
N ASP A 261 4.11 -27.36 16.74
CA ASP A 261 5.20 -27.29 15.78
C ASP A 261 6.25 -26.26 16.21
N SER A 262 7.41 -26.72 16.67
CA SER A 262 8.51 -25.85 17.12
C SER A 262 9.01 -24.90 16.03
N SER A 263 8.87 -25.27 14.76
CA SER A 263 9.23 -24.39 13.64
C SER A 263 8.34 -23.15 13.59
N VAL A 264 7.05 -23.28 13.92
CA VAL A 264 6.12 -22.13 14.00
C VAL A 264 6.50 -21.19 15.14
N ASN A 265 6.90 -21.74 16.30
CA ASN A 265 7.37 -20.94 17.44
C ASN A 265 8.64 -20.16 17.07
N ALA A 266 9.62 -20.82 16.44
CA ALA A 266 10.87 -20.18 16.00
C ALA A 266 10.62 -19.09 14.94
N THR A 267 9.71 -19.33 13.98
CA THR A 267 9.31 -18.34 12.98
C THR A 267 8.61 -17.14 13.63
N SER A 268 7.72 -17.36 14.60
CA SER A 268 7.06 -16.29 15.35
C SER A 268 8.08 -15.41 16.09
N GLU A 269 9.01 -16.02 16.82
CA GLU A 269 10.06 -15.29 17.54
C GLU A 269 10.94 -14.45 16.59
N SER A 270 11.42 -15.06 15.50
CA SER A 270 12.27 -14.37 14.53
C SER A 270 11.54 -13.21 13.85
N ALA A 271 10.30 -13.41 13.41
CA ALA A 271 9.52 -12.39 12.72
C ALA A 271 9.23 -11.18 13.63
N VAL A 272 8.89 -11.44 14.89
CA VAL A 272 8.67 -10.37 15.88
C VAL A 272 9.97 -9.59 16.13
N LYS A 273 11.10 -10.28 16.32
CA LYS A 273 12.41 -9.64 16.52
C LYS A 273 12.83 -8.80 15.31
N GLU A 274 12.63 -9.31 14.11
CA GLU A 274 12.94 -8.62 12.85
C GLU A 274 12.12 -7.34 12.71
N HIS A 275 10.80 -7.41 12.88
CA HIS A 275 9.94 -6.22 12.81
C HIS A 275 10.26 -5.19 13.90
N LEU A 276 10.60 -5.63 15.12
CA LEU A 276 11.07 -4.73 16.17
C LEU A 276 12.35 -4.01 15.74
N ALA A 277 13.35 -4.73 15.23
CA ALA A 277 14.60 -4.14 14.75
C ALA A 277 14.36 -3.17 13.57
N GLN A 278 13.44 -3.50 12.67
CA GLN A 278 13.13 -2.70 11.49
C GLN A 278 12.36 -1.42 11.81
N PHE A 279 11.39 -1.48 12.71
CA PHE A 279 10.42 -0.39 12.88
C PHE A 279 10.60 0.43 14.16
N ALA A 280 11.16 -0.13 15.25
CA ALA A 280 11.16 0.55 16.55
C ALA A 280 11.96 1.86 16.58
N THR A 281 12.92 2.04 15.68
CA THR A 281 13.77 3.25 15.61
C THR A 281 13.16 4.37 14.77
N THR A 282 12.23 4.05 13.85
CA THR A 282 11.69 5.01 12.87
C THR A 282 10.20 5.23 13.00
N CYS A 283 9.49 4.29 13.64
CA CYS A 283 8.04 4.28 13.76
C CYS A 283 7.62 3.94 15.19
N ARG A 284 6.45 4.43 15.59
CA ARG A 284 5.77 3.93 16.78
C ARG A 284 5.01 2.67 16.39
N ILE A 285 5.34 1.53 16.99
CA ILE A 285 4.55 0.31 16.84
C ILE A 285 3.31 0.46 17.73
N LEU A 286 2.14 0.53 17.12
CA LEU A 286 0.87 0.64 17.85
C LEU A 286 0.40 -0.73 18.30
N GLN A 287 0.49 -1.72 17.42
CA GLN A 287 -0.10 -3.02 17.65
C GLN A 287 0.48 -4.07 16.71
N GLN A 288 0.64 -5.29 17.23
CA GLN A 288 1.00 -6.47 16.44
C GLN A 288 -0.05 -7.56 16.62
N ARG A 289 -0.41 -8.26 15.55
CA ARG A 289 -1.18 -9.50 15.61
C ARG A 289 -0.53 -10.56 14.75
N GLN A 290 -0.70 -11.82 15.15
CA GLN A 290 -0.19 -12.94 14.38
C GLN A 290 -1.32 -13.90 14.03
N THR A 291 -1.20 -14.53 12.86
CA THR A 291 -2.13 -15.51 12.34
C THR A 291 -1.37 -16.76 11.94
N ILE A 292 -1.83 -17.92 12.37
CA ILE A 292 -1.34 -19.22 11.89
C ILE A 292 -2.48 -19.87 11.11
N GLU A 293 -2.20 -20.24 9.87
CA GLU A 293 -3.12 -20.95 9.00
C GLU A 293 -2.56 -22.34 8.67
N LEU A 294 -3.40 -23.37 8.76
CA LEU A 294 -3.08 -24.69 8.23
C LEU A 294 -3.48 -24.72 6.75
N ILE A 295 -2.52 -25.05 5.89
CA ILE A 295 -2.80 -25.28 4.48
C ILE A 295 -2.83 -26.79 4.28
N PRO A 296 -4.01 -27.39 4.00
CA PRO A 296 -4.10 -28.82 3.78
C PRO A 296 -3.37 -29.16 2.48
N ILE A 297 -2.41 -30.09 2.56
CA ILE A 297 -1.72 -30.65 1.40
C ILE A 297 -1.75 -32.16 1.53
N THR A 298 -2.26 -32.85 0.52
CA THR A 298 -2.23 -34.30 0.43
C THR A 298 -1.37 -34.71 -0.76
N ARG A 299 -0.29 -35.44 -0.48
CA ARG A 299 0.52 -36.09 -1.51
C ARG A 299 -0.11 -37.44 -1.84
N VAL A 300 -0.52 -37.59 -3.09
CA VAL A 300 -1.16 -38.78 -3.59
C VAL A 300 -0.18 -39.55 -4.46
N HIS A 301 0.05 -40.81 -4.11
CA HIS A 301 0.75 -41.78 -4.94
C HIS A 301 -0.26 -42.66 -5.66
N TYR A 302 -0.05 -42.88 -6.94
CA TYR A 302 -0.90 -43.73 -7.75
C TYR A 302 -0.09 -44.53 -8.76
N ALA A 303 -0.62 -45.68 -9.14
CA ALA A 303 -0.11 -46.51 -10.22
C ALA A 303 -0.98 -46.34 -11.47
N TRP A 304 -0.35 -46.17 -12.62
CA TRP A 304 -1.01 -46.19 -13.92
C TRP A 304 -0.04 -46.73 -14.98
N ASN A 305 -0.51 -47.69 -15.79
CA ASN A 305 0.29 -48.35 -16.84
C ASN A 305 1.68 -48.82 -16.34
N GLU A 306 1.68 -49.58 -15.23
CA GLU A 306 2.87 -50.16 -14.56
C GLU A 306 3.88 -49.14 -14.00
N LYS A 307 3.56 -47.84 -14.02
CA LYS A 307 4.42 -46.78 -13.47
C LYS A 307 3.77 -46.11 -12.27
N THR A 308 4.60 -45.73 -11.31
CA THR A 308 4.20 -44.97 -10.13
C THR A 308 4.33 -43.47 -10.39
N HIS A 309 3.32 -42.71 -10.01
CA HIS A 309 3.23 -41.28 -10.23
C HIS A 309 2.77 -40.58 -8.96
N ILE A 310 3.04 -39.28 -8.89
CA ILE A 310 2.61 -38.43 -7.79
C ILE A 310 1.82 -37.22 -8.30
N TYR A 311 0.83 -36.82 -7.51
CA TYR A 311 0.25 -35.49 -7.57
C TYR A 311 -0.06 -35.00 -6.16
N PHE A 312 -0.35 -33.71 -6.05
CA PHE A 312 -0.72 -33.07 -4.81
C PHE A 312 -2.11 -32.48 -4.93
N VAL A 313 -2.93 -32.66 -3.91
CA VAL A 313 -4.16 -31.89 -3.67
C VAL A 313 -3.85 -30.88 -2.58
N TYR A 314 -4.16 -29.61 -2.78
CA TYR A 314 -3.76 -28.56 -1.85
C TYR A 314 -4.81 -27.45 -1.72
N GLY A 315 -4.81 -26.83 -0.53
CA GLY A 315 -5.74 -25.78 -0.13
C GLY A 315 -7.15 -26.27 0.15
N THR A 316 -7.94 -25.43 0.82
CA THR A 316 -9.37 -25.70 1.07
C THR A 316 -10.20 -25.79 -0.22
N GLU A 317 -9.66 -25.28 -1.32
CA GLU A 317 -10.24 -25.30 -2.66
C GLU A 317 -9.93 -26.59 -3.43
N HIS A 318 -9.13 -27.51 -2.85
CA HIS A 318 -8.73 -28.79 -3.43
C HIS A 318 -8.11 -28.66 -4.83
N LYS A 319 -7.20 -27.69 -5.01
CA LYS A 319 -6.46 -27.54 -6.27
C LYS A 319 -5.49 -28.70 -6.44
N VAL A 320 -5.15 -28.99 -7.69
CA VAL A 320 -4.23 -30.08 -8.03
C VAL A 320 -2.95 -29.52 -8.62
N TYR A 321 -1.82 -30.07 -8.17
CA TYR A 321 -0.52 -29.88 -8.78
C TYR A 321 0.11 -31.23 -9.13
N THR A 322 0.62 -31.36 -10.35
CA THR A 322 1.47 -32.48 -10.75
C THR A 322 2.51 -31.97 -11.73
N LYS A 323 3.76 -32.37 -11.52
CA LYS A 323 4.89 -32.01 -12.39
C LYS A 323 4.80 -32.75 -13.72
N ASP A 324 4.60 -34.07 -13.65
CA ASP A 324 4.72 -34.98 -14.78
C ASP A 324 3.46 -35.82 -14.97
N TYR A 325 2.42 -35.20 -15.54
CA TYR A 325 1.21 -35.94 -15.94
C TYR A 325 1.53 -37.00 -17.01
N PRO A 326 1.13 -38.28 -16.84
CA PRO A 326 1.69 -39.40 -17.60
C PRO A 326 1.18 -39.54 -19.04
N ALA A 327 0.05 -38.90 -19.40
CA ALA A 327 -0.49 -38.96 -20.76
C ALA A 327 -0.86 -37.57 -21.29
N LYS A 328 0.12 -36.93 -21.93
CA LYS A 328 0.00 -35.63 -22.61
C LYS A 328 -0.05 -35.85 -24.14
N CYS A 329 -0.91 -35.11 -24.86
CA CYS A 329 -0.88 -35.02 -26.33
C CYS A 329 0.51 -34.54 -26.76
N CYS A 330 1.10 -35.15 -27.79
CA CYS A 330 2.39 -34.73 -28.38
C CYS A 330 2.35 -33.34 -29.07
N CYS A 331 1.30 -32.56 -28.82
CA CYS A 331 0.84 -31.45 -29.62
C CYS A 331 1.30 -30.09 -29.05
N CYS A 332 1.95 -30.09 -27.87
CA CYS A 332 2.42 -28.88 -27.18
C CYS A 332 3.84 -29.04 -26.63
N SER A 333 4.75 -29.63 -27.41
CA SER A 333 6.19 -29.47 -27.21
C SER A 333 6.64 -28.23 -27.99
N ILE A 334 6.50 -27.02 -27.44
CA ILE A 334 7.09 -25.83 -28.06
C ILE A 334 7.70 -24.91 -26.99
N LEU A 335 9.04 -24.79 -27.13
CA LEU A 335 9.99 -23.72 -26.75
C LEU A 335 10.03 -23.27 -25.29
#